data_AF-A0A349YPT9-F1
#
_entry.id   AF-A0A349YPT9-F1
#
_cell.length_a   1.000
_cell.length_b   1.000
_cell.length_c   1.000
_cell.angle_alpha   90.00
_cell.angle_beta   90.00
_cell.angle_gamma   90.00
#
_symmetry.space_group_name_H-M   'P 1'
#
loop_
_entity.id
_entity.type
_entity.pdbx_description
1 polymer ?
#
loop_
_entity_poly.entity_id
_entity_poly.type
_entity_poly.pdbx_seq_one_letter_code
_entity_poly.pdbx_strand_id
1 'polypeptide(L)'
;MMKYEIEEPKGFGSTWIHVIGKNAKQETMTIEIVHCENSGGNNSLPYLWHKEGWTDKVMETYIGCHTYVHDSENGCYGGYNVTEKFDGMRNVINFDWLLEDTEENRKKIIEACIELFETATGKSATEKKIEHIMEVAKERGLEVVSELPEGWKKNPLMTDPWGAVTIDNGKPVFIKVGDRHKKNPEYKRMLLI
;
A
#
# COMPACT_ATOMS: atom_id res chain seq x y z
N MET A 1 19.69 -3.72 12.55
CA MET A 1 19.15 -2.37 12.30
C MET A 1 19.79 -1.80 11.05
N MET A 2 18.98 -1.69 10.00
CA MET A 2 19.37 -1.07 8.73
C MET A 2 19.83 0.37 8.95
N LYS A 3 20.79 0.82 8.13
CA LYS A 3 21.24 2.22 8.14
C LYS A 3 20.19 3.12 7.50
N TYR A 4 20.19 4.40 7.84
CA TYR A 4 19.30 5.39 7.26
C TYR A 4 19.97 6.76 7.17
N GLU A 5 19.45 7.61 6.30
CA GLU A 5 19.83 9.02 6.16
C GLU A 5 18.69 9.90 6.64
N ILE A 6 19.02 11.01 7.31
CA ILE A 6 18.04 11.99 7.77
C ILE A 6 18.11 13.19 6.84
N GLU A 7 16.97 13.56 6.29
CA GLU A 7 16.74 14.82 5.59
C GLU A 7 15.88 15.69 6.50
N GLU A 8 16.53 16.62 7.19
CA GLU A 8 15.85 17.61 8.01
C GLU A 8 15.15 18.65 7.13
N PRO A 9 13.97 19.15 7.56
CA PRO A 9 13.26 20.16 6.80
C PRO A 9 14.10 21.44 6.68
N LYS A 10 14.14 22.03 5.50
CA LYS A 10 14.73 23.37 5.28
C LYS A 10 13.77 24.47 5.74
N GLY A 11 13.34 24.43 7.00
CA GLY A 11 12.37 25.35 7.61
C GLY A 11 11.20 24.62 8.26
N PHE A 12 9.97 25.09 8.00
CA PHE A 12 8.75 24.37 8.43
C PHE A 12 8.59 23.09 7.60
N GLY A 13 8.44 21.95 8.26
CA GLY A 13 8.19 20.69 7.58
C GLY A 13 8.47 19.47 8.45
N SER A 14 8.24 18.31 7.86
CA SER A 14 8.50 17.01 8.46
C SER A 14 9.97 16.62 8.32
N THR A 15 10.46 15.80 9.25
CA THR A 15 11.77 15.15 9.11
C THR A 15 11.61 13.88 8.29
N TRP A 16 12.41 13.73 7.23
CA TRP A 16 12.36 12.56 6.36
C TRP A 16 13.53 11.63 6.66
N ILE A 17 13.24 10.34 6.80
CA ILE A 17 14.22 9.30 7.09
C ILE A 17 14.21 8.31 5.94
N HIS A 18 15.31 8.25 5.20
CA HIS A 18 15.48 7.36 4.06
C HIS A 18 16.24 6.11 4.50
N VAL A 19 15.56 4.97 4.56
CA VAL A 19 16.20 3.70 4.94
C VAL A 19 17.08 3.21 3.79
N ILE A 20 18.34 2.92 4.08
CA ILE A 20 19.33 2.51 3.08
C ILE A 20 19.18 1.01 2.79
N GLY A 21 18.89 0.70 1.53
CA GLY A 21 18.84 -0.66 1.03
C GLY A 21 17.41 -1.19 0.91
N LYS A 22 17.30 -2.50 0.69
CA LYS A 22 16.03 -3.19 0.53
C LYS A 22 15.85 -4.25 1.62
N ASN A 23 14.60 -4.47 2.05
CA ASN A 23 14.30 -5.60 2.94
C ASN A 23 14.26 -6.93 2.15
N ALA A 24 13.95 -8.04 2.84
CA ALA A 24 13.89 -9.37 2.22
C ALA A 24 12.82 -9.47 1.10
N LYS A 25 11.81 -8.60 1.11
CA LYS A 25 10.73 -8.51 0.12
C LYS A 25 11.09 -7.60 -1.08
N GLN A 26 12.34 -7.14 -1.17
CA GLN A 26 12.85 -6.20 -2.19
C GLN A 26 12.21 -4.80 -2.14
N GLU A 27 11.64 -4.43 -1.01
CA GLU A 27 11.00 -3.13 -0.81
C GLU A 27 12.01 -2.08 -0.35
N THR A 28 11.76 -0.80 -0.65
CA THR A 28 12.43 0.34 -0.01
C THR A 28 11.46 1.07 0.91
N MET A 29 11.97 1.84 1.88
CA MET A 29 11.13 2.58 2.81
C MET A 29 11.69 3.97 3.11
N THR A 30 10.78 4.93 3.15
CA THR A 30 10.99 6.26 3.73
C THR A 30 10.00 6.48 4.86
N ILE A 31 10.46 7.08 5.96
CA ILE A 31 9.64 7.44 7.12
C ILE A 31 9.56 8.97 7.17
N GLU A 32 8.37 9.51 7.38
CA GLU A 32 8.15 10.92 7.65
C GLU A 32 7.74 11.09 9.11
N ILE A 33 8.50 11.89 9.84
CA ILE A 33 8.20 12.27 11.23
C ILE A 33 7.70 13.70 11.24
N VAL A 34 6.47 13.87 11.73
CA VAL A 34 5.74 15.12 11.75
C VAL A 34 5.65 15.61 13.20
N HIS A 35 6.07 16.85 13.43
CA HIS A 35 5.78 17.55 14.68
C HIS A 35 4.31 17.97 14.70
N CYS A 36 3.55 17.52 15.69
CA CYS A 36 2.17 17.93 15.85
C CYS A 36 1.98 18.70 17.16
N GLU A 37 1.33 19.86 17.06
CA GLU A 37 0.95 20.69 18.21
C GLU A 37 -0.55 20.58 18.48
N ASN A 38 -0.93 20.66 19.75
CA ASN A 38 -2.32 20.76 20.15
C ASN A 38 -2.88 22.14 19.76
N SER A 39 -3.86 22.17 18.86
CA SER A 39 -4.55 23.40 18.46
C SER A 39 -5.40 24.03 19.59
N GLY A 40 -5.59 23.30 20.70
CA GLY A 40 -6.37 23.72 21.84
C GLY A 40 -7.89 23.61 21.65
N GLY A 41 -8.62 23.74 22.76
CA GLY A 41 -10.09 23.70 22.79
C GLY A 41 -10.70 22.29 22.83
N ASN A 42 -12.02 22.24 23.01
CA ASN A 42 -12.75 21.00 23.31
C ASN A 42 -12.92 20.03 22.12
N ASN A 43 -12.43 20.41 20.94
CA ASN A 43 -12.50 19.62 19.71
C ASN A 43 -11.10 19.26 19.17
N SER A 44 -10.02 19.61 19.88
CA SER A 44 -8.69 19.18 19.46
C SER A 44 -8.53 17.67 19.67
N LEU A 45 -7.74 17.02 18.82
CA LEU A 45 -7.50 15.58 18.95
C LEU A 45 -6.93 15.22 20.33
N PRO A 46 -5.92 15.93 20.89
CA PRO A 46 -5.41 15.62 22.22
C PRO A 46 -6.46 15.75 23.34
N TYR A 47 -7.36 16.74 23.24
CA TYR A 47 -8.45 16.87 24.21
C TYR A 47 -9.43 15.70 24.11
N LEU A 48 -9.82 15.31 22.89
CA LEU A 48 -10.74 14.20 22.66
C LEU A 48 -10.13 12.87 23.10
N TRP A 49 -8.84 12.63 22.84
CA TRP A 49 -8.15 11.43 23.30
C TRP A 49 -8.16 11.31 24.82
N HIS A 50 -7.85 12.39 25.53
CA HIS A 50 -7.87 12.40 26.99
C HIS A 50 -9.29 12.23 27.54
N LYS A 51 -10.26 12.97 26.99
CA LYS A 51 -11.67 12.91 27.40
C LYS A 51 -12.25 11.49 27.30
N GLU A 52 -11.89 10.76 26.24
CA GLU A 52 -12.33 9.38 26.01
C GLU A 52 -11.44 8.34 26.72
N GLY A 53 -10.43 8.78 27.49
CA GLY A 53 -9.59 7.92 28.32
C GLY A 53 -8.47 7.18 27.57
N TRP A 54 -8.15 7.57 26.33
CA TRP A 54 -7.06 6.98 25.55
C TRP A 54 -5.67 7.49 25.98
N THR A 55 -5.62 8.68 26.57
CA THR A 55 -4.41 9.26 27.16
C THR A 55 -4.66 9.73 28.59
N ASP A 56 -3.63 9.66 29.42
CA ASP A 56 -3.66 10.08 30.83
C ASP A 56 -3.72 11.60 31.00
N LYS A 57 -3.26 12.35 29.99
CA LYS A 57 -3.31 13.81 29.93
C LYS A 57 -3.67 14.32 28.54
N VAL A 58 -4.09 15.58 28.47
CA VAL A 58 -4.14 16.34 27.21
C VAL A 58 -2.72 16.64 26.79
N MET A 59 -2.26 16.05 25.68
CA MET A 59 -0.91 16.27 25.16
C MET A 59 -0.78 17.65 24.53
N GLU A 60 0.31 18.36 24.80
CA GLU A 60 0.62 19.64 24.14
C GLU A 60 1.26 19.43 22.76
N THR A 61 2.14 18.44 22.65
CA THR A 61 2.76 18.02 21.39
C THR A 61 2.74 16.50 21.28
N TYR A 62 2.75 15.99 20.06
CA TYR A 62 2.82 14.56 19.77
C TYR A 62 3.48 14.32 18.42
N ILE A 63 3.94 13.10 18.22
CA ILE A 63 4.62 12.70 16.98
C ILE A 63 3.61 12.11 16.00
N GLY A 64 3.49 12.72 14.83
CA GLY A 64 2.92 12.08 13.65
C GLY A 64 3.98 11.25 12.94
N CYS A 65 3.59 10.07 12.43
CA CYS A 65 4.48 9.19 11.68
C CYS A 65 3.75 8.67 10.44
N HIS A 66 4.40 8.80 9.29
CA HIS A 66 3.96 8.18 8.03
C HIS A 66 5.09 7.36 7.44
N THR A 67 4.72 6.28 6.74
CA THR A 67 5.67 5.38 6.08
C THR A 67 5.30 5.26 4.62
N TYR A 68 6.32 5.28 3.76
CA TYR A 68 6.20 5.20 2.32
C TYR A 68 7.05 4.03 1.84
N VAL A 69 6.40 2.88 1.65
CA VAL A 69 7.04 1.65 1.20
C VAL A 69 6.84 1.52 -0.30
N HIS A 70 7.93 1.27 -1.03
CA HIS A 70 7.88 1.01 -2.46
C HIS A 70 8.26 -0.44 -2.75
N ASP A 71 7.44 -1.12 -3.55
CA ASP A 71 7.72 -2.47 -4.02
C ASP A 71 8.56 -2.49 -5.31
N SER A 72 8.76 -3.67 -5.90
CA SER A 72 9.53 -3.84 -7.14
C SER A 72 8.94 -3.14 -8.36
N GLU A 73 7.64 -2.83 -8.35
CA GLU A 73 6.96 -2.07 -9.41
C GLU A 73 6.93 -0.57 -9.11
N ASN A 74 7.63 -0.13 -8.06
CA ASN A 74 7.65 1.23 -7.57
C ASN A 74 6.28 1.73 -7.10
N GLY A 75 5.36 0.82 -6.75
CA GLY A 75 4.09 1.14 -6.14
C GLY A 75 4.28 1.58 -4.69
N CYS A 76 3.75 2.75 -4.32
CA CYS A 76 3.86 3.30 -2.96
C CYS A 76 2.65 2.93 -2.10
N TYR A 77 2.90 2.44 -0.89
CA TYR A 77 1.86 2.14 0.10
C TYR A 77 2.34 2.36 1.53
N GLY A 78 1.40 2.50 2.47
CA GLY A 78 1.69 2.60 3.90
C GLY A 78 1.95 1.22 4.52
N GLY A 79 3.02 1.08 5.30
CA GLY A 79 3.39 -0.19 5.91
C GLY A 79 4.55 -0.03 6.90
N TYR A 80 4.65 -0.93 7.87
CA TYR A 80 5.69 -0.87 8.92
C TYR A 80 5.60 0.37 9.82
N ASN A 81 4.42 1.00 9.90
CA ASN A 81 4.16 2.12 10.81
C ASN A 81 3.74 1.63 12.20
N VAL A 82 4.57 1.84 13.23
CA VAL A 82 4.25 1.41 14.61
C VAL A 82 3.14 2.23 15.28
N THR A 83 2.89 3.45 14.80
CA THR A 83 1.85 4.34 15.34
C THR A 83 0.45 3.98 14.84
N GLU A 84 0.33 2.96 13.99
CA GLU A 84 -0.93 2.42 13.47
C GLU A 84 -1.06 0.94 13.82
N LYS A 85 -2.31 0.49 14.03
CA LYS A 85 -2.64 -0.94 14.14
C LYS A 85 -3.97 -1.23 13.47
N PHE A 86 -4.12 -2.46 12.98
CA PHE A 86 -5.39 -2.93 12.42
C PHE A 86 -6.30 -3.43 13.55
N ASP A 87 -7.52 -2.88 13.66
CA ASP A 87 -8.50 -3.26 14.69
C ASP A 87 -9.43 -4.41 14.26
N GLY A 88 -9.21 -4.99 13.08
CA GLY A 88 -10.10 -5.98 12.46
C GLY A 88 -11.00 -5.40 11.35
N MET A 89 -11.16 -4.06 11.31
CA MET A 89 -11.98 -3.36 10.32
C MET A 89 -11.18 -2.30 9.55
N ARG A 90 -10.31 -1.56 10.24
CA ARG A 90 -9.51 -0.47 9.66
C ARG A 90 -8.20 -0.30 10.42
N ASN A 91 -7.29 0.49 9.84
CA ASN A 91 -6.15 0.99 10.60
C ASN A 91 -6.63 2.11 11.54
N VAL A 92 -6.19 2.03 12.78
CA VAL A 92 -6.45 2.99 13.86
C VAL A 92 -5.14 3.42 14.52
N ILE A 93 -5.18 4.52 15.25
CA ILE A 93 -4.03 4.99 16.04
C ILE A 93 -3.66 3.91 17.07
N ASN A 94 -2.37 3.59 17.13
CA ASN A 94 -1.81 2.77 18.19
C ASN A 94 -1.38 3.67 19.35
N PHE A 95 -2.27 3.86 20.33
CA PHE A 95 -2.01 4.74 21.49
C PHE A 95 -0.79 4.31 22.34
N ASP A 96 -0.36 3.04 22.27
CA ASP A 96 0.88 2.58 22.90
C ASP A 96 2.14 3.26 22.31
N TRP A 97 2.02 3.82 21.10
CA TRP A 97 3.05 4.53 20.36
C TRP A 97 2.68 6.00 20.11
N LEU A 98 1.62 6.51 20.75
CA LEU A 98 1.32 7.94 20.76
C LEU A 98 2.22 8.61 21.80
N LEU A 99 3.34 9.18 21.35
CA LEU A 99 4.38 9.74 22.20
C LEU A 99 4.46 11.26 22.06
N GLU A 100 4.83 11.94 23.15
CA GLU A 100 5.16 13.36 23.13
C GLU A 100 6.35 13.62 22.21
N ASP A 101 6.35 14.79 21.59
CA ASP A 101 7.36 15.10 20.60
C ASP A 101 8.70 15.53 21.22
N THR A 102 9.56 14.53 21.42
CA THR A 102 10.94 14.67 21.91
C THR A 102 11.89 13.93 20.98
N GLU A 103 13.17 14.34 20.94
CA GLU A 103 14.19 13.67 20.13
C GLU A 103 14.31 12.17 20.44
N GLU A 104 14.22 11.80 21.72
CA GLU A 104 14.27 10.41 22.18
C GLU A 104 13.07 9.60 21.65
N ASN A 105 11.86 10.15 21.75
CA ASN A 105 10.66 9.48 21.27
C ASN A 105 10.61 9.38 19.73
N ARG A 106 11.07 10.41 19.01
CA ARG A 106 11.21 10.37 17.55
C ARG A 106 12.13 9.24 17.13
N LYS A 107 13.31 9.16 17.75
CA LYS A 107 14.28 8.09 17.51
C LYS A 107 13.66 6.72 17.79
N LYS A 108 12.95 6.57 18.90
CA LYS A 108 12.27 5.32 19.28
C LYS A 108 11.26 4.85 18.22
N ILE A 109 10.46 5.76 17.66
CA ILE A 109 9.50 5.45 16.59
C ILE A 109 10.23 5.04 15.31
N ILE A 110 11.25 5.81 14.89
CA ILE A 110 12.04 5.52 13.68
C ILE A 110 12.67 4.13 13.76
N GLU A 111 13.36 3.83 14.86
CA GLU A 111 14.04 2.56 15.06
C GLU A 111 13.07 1.37 15.05
N ALA A 112 11.89 1.52 15.67
CA ALA A 112 10.87 0.49 15.68
C ALA A 112 10.23 0.24 14.30
N CYS A 113 9.97 1.31 13.52
CA CYS A 113 9.54 1.17 12.13
C CYS A 113 10.59 0.45 11.27
N ILE A 114 11.88 0.79 11.44
CA ILE A 114 12.98 0.12 10.73
C ILE A 114 13.09 -1.35 11.12
N GLU A 115 12.91 -1.68 12.40
CA GLU A 115 12.91 -3.08 12.86
C GLU A 115 11.77 -3.89 12.22
N LEU A 116 10.55 -3.34 12.16
CA LEU A 116 9.44 -3.98 11.45
C LEU A 116 9.76 -4.20 9.97
N PHE A 117 10.38 -3.22 9.32
CA PHE A 117 10.75 -3.30 7.92
C PHE A 117 11.87 -4.32 7.66
N GLU A 118 12.90 -4.35 8.50
CA GLU A 118 14.07 -5.25 8.38
C GLU A 118 13.67 -6.72 8.61
N THR A 119 12.75 -6.96 9.54
CA THR A 119 12.29 -8.32 9.89
C THR A 119 11.17 -8.83 8.98
N ALA A 120 10.62 -7.97 8.11
CA ALA A 120 9.56 -8.35 7.19
C ALA A 120 10.03 -9.38 6.16
N THR A 121 9.32 -10.50 6.09
CA THR A 121 9.58 -11.60 5.13
C THR A 121 8.30 -12.02 4.42
N GLY A 122 8.41 -12.97 3.48
CA GLY A 122 7.29 -13.47 2.69
C GLY A 122 7.11 -12.75 1.37
N LYS A 123 5.90 -12.80 0.81
CA LYS A 123 5.61 -12.26 -0.53
C LYS A 123 5.53 -10.73 -0.52
N SER A 124 6.16 -10.11 -1.52
CA SER A 124 6.01 -8.69 -1.84
C SER A 124 4.60 -8.35 -2.32
N ALA A 125 4.26 -7.06 -2.38
CA ALA A 125 2.97 -6.62 -2.93
C ALA A 125 2.83 -7.02 -4.42
N THR A 126 3.90 -6.84 -5.21
CA THR A 126 3.97 -7.31 -6.60
C THR A 126 3.72 -8.81 -6.72
N GLU A 127 4.35 -9.64 -5.87
CA GLU A 127 4.17 -11.10 -5.92
C GLU A 127 2.74 -11.52 -5.58
N LYS A 128 2.13 -10.90 -4.55
CA LYS A 128 0.72 -11.13 -4.19
C LYS A 128 -0.23 -10.72 -5.31
N LYS A 129 0.05 -9.60 -5.98
CA LYS A 129 -0.72 -9.12 -7.13
C LYS A 129 -0.66 -10.12 -8.28
N ILE A 130 0.53 -10.60 -8.65
CA ILE A 130 0.72 -11.59 -9.71
C ILE A 130 0.01 -12.90 -9.36
N GLU A 131 0.14 -13.38 -8.12
CA GLU A 131 -0.57 -14.58 -7.66
C GLU A 131 -2.09 -14.43 -7.80
N HIS A 132 -2.65 -13.31 -7.37
CA HIS A 132 -4.07 -13.02 -7.51
C HIS A 132 -4.51 -13.00 -8.99
N ILE A 133 -3.72 -12.39 -9.88
CA ILE A 133 -4.00 -12.39 -11.32
C ILE A 133 -4.04 -13.83 -11.86
N MET A 134 -3.08 -14.67 -11.47
CA MET A 134 -3.00 -16.08 -11.90
C MET A 134 -4.18 -16.91 -11.38
N GLU A 135 -4.61 -16.68 -10.13
CA GLU A 135 -5.80 -17.31 -9.56
C GLU A 135 -7.07 -16.94 -10.34
N VAL A 136 -7.29 -15.64 -10.59
CA VAL A 136 -8.43 -15.14 -11.37
C VAL A 136 -8.40 -15.68 -12.80
N ALA A 137 -7.22 -15.77 -13.42
CA ALA A 137 -7.07 -16.35 -14.75
C ALA A 137 -7.50 -17.82 -14.77
N LYS A 138 -7.04 -18.61 -13.79
CA LYS A 138 -7.38 -20.02 -13.64
C LYS A 138 -8.88 -20.23 -13.42
N GLU A 139 -9.50 -19.45 -12.53
CA GLU A 139 -10.95 -19.51 -12.29
C GLU A 139 -11.77 -19.20 -13.54
N ARG A 140 -11.28 -18.29 -14.38
CA ARG A 140 -11.95 -17.86 -15.61
C ARG A 140 -11.55 -18.69 -16.85
N GLY A 141 -10.62 -19.63 -16.71
CA GLY A 141 -10.06 -20.38 -17.84
C GLY A 141 -9.37 -19.49 -18.87
N LEU A 142 -8.68 -18.44 -18.41
CA LEU A 142 -7.93 -17.50 -19.23
C LEU A 142 -6.43 -17.79 -19.16
N GLU A 143 -5.74 -17.53 -20.27
CA GLU A 143 -4.28 -17.49 -20.31
C GLU A 143 -3.79 -16.12 -19.84
N VAL A 144 -2.60 -16.08 -19.24
CA VAL A 144 -1.91 -14.85 -18.84
C VAL A 144 -0.67 -14.68 -19.71
N VAL A 145 -0.51 -13.50 -20.29
CA VAL A 145 0.61 -13.13 -21.17
C VAL A 145 1.27 -11.85 -20.69
N SER A 146 2.56 -11.68 -20.96
CA SER A 146 3.33 -10.47 -20.64
C SER A 146 3.48 -9.51 -21.83
N GLU A 147 3.07 -9.94 -23.03
CA GLU A 147 3.15 -9.16 -24.25
C GLU A 147 1.82 -9.25 -25.01
N LEU A 148 1.42 -8.15 -25.64
CA LEU A 148 0.21 -8.12 -26.47
C LEU A 148 0.47 -8.90 -27.77
N PRO A 149 -0.21 -10.03 -28.02
CA PRO A 149 0.03 -10.79 -29.25
C PRO A 149 -0.38 -9.99 -30.49
N GLU A 150 0.28 -10.25 -31.62
CA GLU A 150 -0.01 -9.55 -32.87
C GLU A 150 -1.49 -9.71 -33.27
N GLY A 151 -2.14 -8.59 -33.63
CA GLY A 151 -3.56 -8.56 -34.02
C GLY A 151 -4.55 -8.59 -32.86
N TRP A 152 -4.11 -8.76 -31.61
CA TRP A 152 -4.97 -8.66 -30.43
C TRP A 152 -5.14 -7.21 -29.98
N LYS A 153 -6.22 -6.95 -29.24
CA LYS A 153 -6.57 -5.60 -28.77
C LYS A 153 -6.84 -5.61 -27.28
N LYS A 154 -6.48 -4.51 -26.62
CA LYS A 154 -6.89 -4.24 -25.23
C LYS A 154 -8.38 -3.96 -25.19
N ASN A 155 -9.08 -4.65 -24.30
CA ASN A 155 -10.50 -4.50 -24.06
C ASN A 155 -10.74 -4.54 -22.54
N PRO A 156 -10.33 -3.49 -21.82
CA PRO A 156 -10.35 -3.45 -20.36
C PRO A 156 -11.77 -3.66 -19.84
N LEU A 157 -11.91 -4.57 -18.88
CA LEU A 157 -13.17 -4.83 -18.19
C LEU A 157 -13.10 -4.27 -16.77
N MET A 158 -14.23 -3.78 -16.26
CA MET A 158 -14.35 -3.31 -14.88
C MET A 158 -14.08 -4.42 -13.84
N THR A 159 -14.08 -5.69 -14.27
CA THR A 159 -13.81 -6.87 -13.45
C THR A 159 -12.41 -7.45 -13.68
N ASP A 160 -11.53 -6.74 -14.38
CA ASP A 160 -10.13 -7.14 -14.51
C ASP A 160 -9.45 -7.06 -13.13
N PRO A 161 -8.64 -8.08 -12.76
CA PRO A 161 -7.87 -8.01 -11.53
C PRO A 161 -6.86 -6.86 -11.63
N TRP A 162 -6.61 -6.19 -10.50
CA TRP A 162 -5.66 -5.08 -10.46
C TRP A 162 -4.28 -5.51 -10.96
N GLY A 163 -3.71 -4.72 -11.88
CA GLY A 163 -2.43 -5.04 -12.52
C GLY A 163 -2.51 -5.93 -13.75
N ALA A 164 -3.71 -6.28 -14.23
CA ALA A 164 -3.90 -6.93 -15.52
C ALA A 164 -4.97 -6.21 -16.35
N VAL A 165 -4.97 -6.46 -17.66
CA VAL A 165 -6.00 -6.00 -18.57
C VAL A 165 -6.50 -7.14 -19.45
N THR A 166 -7.81 -7.25 -19.63
CA THR A 166 -8.38 -8.18 -20.61
C THR A 166 -7.97 -7.76 -22.02
N ILE A 167 -7.48 -8.73 -22.79
CA ILE A 167 -7.22 -8.61 -24.22
C ILE A 167 -8.06 -9.64 -24.98
N ASP A 168 -8.43 -9.31 -26.22
CA ASP A 168 -9.13 -10.23 -27.11
C ASP A 168 -8.58 -10.20 -28.54
N ASN A 169 -8.90 -11.25 -29.30
CA ASN A 169 -8.43 -11.42 -30.67
C ASN A 169 -9.25 -10.66 -31.72
N GLY A 170 -10.07 -9.69 -31.32
CA GLY A 170 -10.86 -8.84 -32.21
C GLY A 170 -12.02 -9.54 -32.93
N LYS A 171 -12.26 -10.82 -32.66
CA LYS A 171 -13.39 -11.57 -33.25
C LYS A 171 -14.70 -11.17 -32.55
N PRO A 172 -15.86 -11.19 -33.23
CA PRO A 172 -17.14 -10.97 -32.59
C PRO A 172 -17.40 -12.02 -31.50
N VAL A 173 -17.89 -11.61 -30.34
CA VAL A 173 -18.24 -12.52 -29.22
C VAL A 173 -19.34 -13.50 -29.63
N PHE A 174 -20.30 -13.02 -30.42
CA PHE A 174 -21.41 -13.79 -30.95
C PHE A 174 -21.42 -13.75 -32.47
N ILE A 175 -21.75 -14.90 -33.08
CA ILE A 175 -21.99 -15.05 -34.52
C ILE A 175 -23.42 -15.53 -34.75
N LYS A 176 -23.99 -15.17 -35.90
CA LYS A 176 -25.31 -15.63 -36.30
C LYS A 176 -25.22 -17.01 -36.94
N VAL A 177 -25.99 -17.97 -36.45
CA VAL A 177 -26.10 -19.33 -36.98
C VAL A 177 -27.58 -19.62 -37.24
N GLY A 178 -27.99 -19.52 -38.50
CA GLY A 178 -29.41 -19.45 -38.87
C GLY A 178 -30.05 -18.19 -38.28
N ASP A 179 -31.18 -18.34 -37.59
CA ASP A 179 -31.90 -17.21 -36.96
C ASP A 179 -31.47 -16.92 -35.50
N ARG A 180 -30.44 -17.63 -34.99
CA ARG A 180 -30.00 -17.49 -33.59
C ARG A 180 -28.57 -16.98 -33.49
N HIS A 181 -28.28 -16.22 -32.42
CA HIS A 181 -26.92 -15.88 -32.05
C HIS A 181 -26.31 -17.02 -31.21
N LYS A 182 -25.07 -17.39 -31.51
CA LYS A 182 -24.28 -18.35 -30.74
C LYS A 182 -22.93 -17.74 -30.40
N LYS A 183 -22.33 -18.17 -29.29
CA LYS A 183 -20.97 -17.78 -28.92
C LYS A 183 -20.01 -18.20 -30.03
N ASN A 184 -19.14 -17.28 -30.43
CA ASN A 184 -18.16 -17.54 -31.46
C ASN A 184 -17.04 -18.44 -30.90
N PRO A 185 -16.81 -19.65 -31.44
CA PRO A 185 -15.72 -20.52 -30.97
C PRO A 185 -14.32 -19.96 -31.29
N GLU A 186 -14.21 -19.04 -32.26
CA GLU A 186 -12.95 -18.35 -32.56
C GLU A 186 -12.67 -17.21 -31.58
N TYR A 187 -13.67 -16.71 -30.84
CA TYR A 187 -13.46 -15.62 -29.89
C TYR A 187 -12.66 -16.11 -28.69
N LYS A 188 -11.52 -15.46 -28.44
CA LYS A 188 -10.63 -15.77 -27.31
C LYS A 188 -10.33 -14.51 -26.52
N ARG A 189 -10.10 -14.71 -25.22
CA ARG A 189 -9.63 -13.68 -24.29
C ARG A 189 -8.45 -14.19 -23.48
N MET A 190 -7.61 -13.25 -23.05
CA MET A 190 -6.48 -13.48 -22.15
C MET A 190 -6.37 -12.30 -21.18
N LEU A 191 -5.54 -12.45 -20.15
CA LEU A 191 -5.09 -11.34 -19.32
C LEU A 191 -3.68 -10.95 -19.73
N LEU A 192 -3.46 -9.66 -19.99
CA LEU A 192 -2.14 -9.07 -20.20
C LEU A 192 -1.69 -8.43 -18.89
N ILE A 193 -0.52 -8.81 -18.39
CA ILE A 193 0.15 -8.19 -17.22
C ILE A 193 1.32 -7.31 -17.65
#